data_AF-A0A6B3C912-F1
#
_entry.id   AF-A0A6B3C912-F1
#
_cell.length_a   1.000
_cell.length_b   1.000
_cell.length_c   1.000
_cell.angle_alpha   90.00
_cell.angle_beta   90.00
_cell.angle_gamma   90.00
#
_symmetry.space_group_name_H-M   'P 1'
#
loop_
_entity.id
_entity.type
_entity.pdbx_description
1 polymer ?
#
loop_
_entity_poly.entity_id
_entity_poly.type
_entity_poly.pdbx_seq_one_letter_code
_entity_poly.pdbx_strand_id
1 'polypeptide(L)' 'MWSVLLQADDVCREDDFFALGGDSLLVLEVFARLEKQGGPLPRPTVIYRHRTLAALATAVDTAE' A
#
# COMPACT_ATOMS: atom_id res chain seq x y z
N MET A 1 9.16 -0.84 1.13
CA MET A 1 8.47 0.15 1.99
C MET A 1 7.53 -0.51 2.98
N TRP A 2 6.71 -1.48 2.56
CA TRP A 2 5.82 -2.24 3.45
C TRP A 2 6.54 -3.03 4.54
N SER A 3 7.59 -3.80 4.21
CA SER A 3 8.36 -4.56 5.22
C SER A 3 8.86 -3.71 6.39
N VAL A 4 9.27 -2.46 6.11
CA VAL A 4 9.74 -1.51 7.13
C VAL A 4 8.57 -0.96 7.95
N LEU A 5 7.45 -0.66 7.30
CA LEU A 5 6.26 -0.08 7.93
C LEU A 5 5.49 -1.09 8.78
N LEU A 6 5.41 -2.34 8.32
CA LEU A 6 4.70 -3.45 8.97
C LEU A 6 5.62 -4.26 9.90
N GLN A 7 6.92 -3.94 9.95
CA GLN A 7 7.94 -4.73 10.62
C GLN A 7 7.91 -6.22 10.25
N ALA A 8 7.51 -6.52 9.01
CA ALA A 8 7.40 -7.86 8.47
C ALA A 8 8.64 -8.15 7.61
N ASP A 9 9.35 -9.22 7.96
CA ASP A 9 10.63 -9.59 7.32
C ASP A 9 10.41 -10.10 5.88
N ASP A 10 9.36 -10.91 5.67
CA ASP A 10 8.93 -11.41 4.36
C ASP A 10 7.54 -10.85 4.04
N VAL A 11 7.49 -9.84 3.17
CA VAL A 11 6.23 -9.31 2.62
C VAL A 11 6.16 -9.71 1.16
N CYS A 12 5.29 -10.66 0.83
CA CYS A 12 5.00 -11.04 -0.53
C CYS A 12 3.95 -10.12 -1.15
N ARG A 13 3.94 -10.09 -2.48
CA ARG A 13 3.01 -9.26 -3.27
C ARG A 13 1.54 -9.68 -3.10
N GLU A 14 1.30 -10.89 -2.63
CA GLU A 14 -0.02 -11.46 -2.39
C GLU A 14 -0.44 -11.37 -0.91
N ASP A 15 0.43 -10.86 -0.03
CA ASP A 15 0.08 -10.69 1.37
C ASP A 15 -0.90 -9.54 1.58
N ASP A 16 -1.87 -9.80 2.45
CA ASP A 16 -2.83 -8.82 2.93
C ASP A 16 -2.17 -7.82 3.88
N PHE A 17 -2.21 -6.54 3.52
CA PHE A 17 -1.70 -5.43 4.33
C PHE A 17 -2.22 -5.46 5.77
N PHE A 18 -3.53 -5.68 5.93
CA PHE A 18 -4.19 -5.73 7.23
C PHE A 18 -3.84 -7.01 8.01
N ALA A 19 -3.59 -8.13 7.33
CA ALA A 19 -3.19 -9.37 8.00
C ALA A 19 -1.76 -9.28 8.54
N LEU A 20 -0.90 -8.51 7.88
CA LEU A 20 0.46 -8.19 8.32
C LEU A 20 0.52 -7.16 9.47
N GLY A 21 -0.63 -6.68 9.96
CA GLY A 21 -0.71 -5.65 11.00
C GLY A 21 -0.78 -4.22 10.47
N GLY A 22 -1.21 -4.04 9.21
CA GLY A 22 -1.41 -2.73 8.61
C GLY A 22 -2.68 -2.05 9.10
N ASP A 23 -2.54 -0.82 9.58
CA ASP A 23 -3.65 0.02 10.04
C ASP A 23 -3.89 1.21 9.11
N SER A 24 -5.01 1.90 9.29
CA SER A 24 -5.38 3.12 8.55
C SER A 24 -4.29 4.22 8.57
N LEU A 25 -3.51 4.30 9.65
CA LEU A 25 -2.39 5.24 9.75
C LEU A 25 -1.22 4.84 8.84
N LEU A 26 -0.87 3.55 8.82
CA LEU A 26 0.15 3.00 7.93
C LEU A 26 -0.25 3.16 6.47
N VAL A 27 -1.54 2.99 6.15
CA VAL A 27 -2.09 3.31 4.82
C VAL A 27 -1.79 4.76 4.44
N LEU A 28 -2.20 5.72 5.27
CA LEU A 28 -1.98 7.14 5.02
C LEU A 28 -0.49 7.45 4.84
N GLU A 29 0.37 6.82 5.63
CA GLU A 29 1.81 7.03 5.55
C GLU A 29 2.45 6.42 4.28
N VAL A 30 1.94 5.26 3.81
CA VAL A 30 2.30 4.70 2.49
C VAL A 30 1.93 5.69 1.40
N PHE A 31 0.68 6.16 1.39
CA PHE A 31 0.18 7.08 0.38
C PHE A 31 0.91 8.42 0.43
N ALA A 32 1.17 9.00 1.61
CA ALA A 32 1.91 10.25 1.75
C ALA A 32 3.36 10.13 1.23
N ARG A 33 4.00 8.98 1.41
CA ARG A 33 5.34 8.72 0.85
C ARG A 33 5.30 8.51 -0.66
N LEU A 34 4.27 7.85 -1.18
CA LEU A 34 4.05 7.74 -2.61
C LEU A 34 3.76 9.13 -3.23
N GLU A 35 2.98 9.98 -2.56
CA GLU A 35 2.65 11.34 -3.02
C GLU A 35 3.91 12.19 -3.15
N LYS A 36 4.87 12.01 -2.23
CA LYS A 36 6.19 12.63 -2.32
C LYS A 36 7.01 12.17 -3.53
N GLN A 37 6.69 11.03 -4.14
CA GLN A 37 7.34 10.56 -5.37
C GLN A 37 6.74 11.19 -6.63
N GLY A 38 5.65 11.97 -6.50
CA GLY A 38 5.09 12.76 -7.60
C GLY A 38 4.34 11.94 -8.65
N GLY A 39 3.97 10.70 -8.35
CA GLY A 39 3.17 9.86 -9.24
C GLY A 39 1.66 10.06 -9.05
N PRO A 40 0.85 9.75 -10.08
CA PRO A 40 -0.60 9.68 -9.93
C PRO A 40 -0.94 8.60 -8.90
N LEU A 41 -1.73 8.98 -7.89
CA LEU A 41 -2.06 8.09 -6.79
C LEU A 41 -3.56 7.93 -6.63
N PRO A 42 -4.05 6.68 -6.56
CA PRO A 42 -5.43 6.41 -6.22
C PRO A 42 -5.72 6.89 -4.80
N ARG A 43 -7.00 6.99 -4.45
CA ARG A 43 -7.39 7.34 -3.08
C ARG A 43 -6.92 6.26 -2.11
N PRO A 44 -6.46 6.60 -0.89
CA PRO A 44 -6.03 5.61 0.10
C PRO A 44 -7.11 4.59 0.46
N THR A 45 -8.40 4.91 0.21
CA THR A 45 -9.51 3.96 0.37
C THR A 45 -9.39 2.71 -0.52
N VAL A 46 -8.59 2.79 -1.60
CA VAL A 46 -8.37 1.68 -2.54
C VAL A 46 -7.74 0.48 -1.83
N ILE A 47 -6.95 0.67 -0.77
CA ILE A 47 -6.33 -0.43 -0.02
C ILE A 47 -7.36 -1.32 0.69
N TYR A 48 -8.53 -0.78 1.07
CA TYR A 48 -9.61 -1.58 1.65
C TYR A 48 -10.23 -2.51 0.61
N ARG A 49 -10.18 -2.13 -0.67
CA ARG A 49 -10.64 -2.91 -1.81
C ARG A 49 -9.53 -3.82 -2.36
N HIS A 50 -8.29 -3.35 -2.34
CA HIS A 50 -7.08 -3.98 -2.84
C HIS A 50 -6.12 -4.19 -1.67
N ARG A 51 -6.39 -5.25 -0.90
CA ARG A 51 -5.67 -5.54 0.36
C ARG A 51 -4.24 -6.03 0.13
N THR A 52 -3.93 -6.49 -1.07
CA THR A 52 -2.62 -7.03 -1.42
C THR A 52 -1.74 -5.99 -2.11
N LEU A 53 -0.43 -6.11 -1.92
CA LEU A 53 0.54 -5.20 -2.53
C LEU A 53 0.46 -5.24 -4.07
N ALA A 54 0.26 -6.41 -4.68
CA ALA A 54 0.10 -6.56 -6.13
C ALA A 54 -1.11 -5.78 -6.63
N ALA A 55 -2.27 -5.93 -5.96
CA ALA A 55 -3.49 -5.26 -6.35
C ALA A 55 -3.39 -3.74 -6.16
N LEU A 56 -2.71 -3.30 -5.08
CA LEU A 56 -2.43 -1.88 -4.86
C LEU A 56 -1.48 -1.32 -5.91
N ALA A 57 -0.40 -2.04 -6.23
CA ALA A 57 0.58 -1.65 -7.25
C ALA A 57 -0.07 -1.51 -8.63
N THR A 58 -0.92 -2.47 -9.03
CA THR A 58 -1.70 -2.36 -10.26
C THR A 58 -2.68 -1.18 -10.22
N ALA A 59 -3.32 -0.90 -9.08
CA ALA A 59 -4.22 0.25 -8.96
C ALA A 59 -3.48 1.61 -9.02
N VAL A 60 -2.22 1.66 -8.57
CA VAL A 60 -1.34 2.83 -8.71
C VAL A 60 -0.84 2.97 -10.14
N ASP A 61 -0.45 1.86 -10.78
CA ASP A 61 0.04 1.83 -12.16
C ASP A 61 -1.06 2.20 -13.19
N THR A 62 -2.30 1.78 -12.93
CA THR A 62 -3.47 2.09 -13.79
C THR A 62 -4.10 3.45 -13.52
N ALA A 63 -3.71 4.12 -12.42
CA ALA A 63 -4.07 5.51 -12.21
C ALA A 63 -3.15 6.36 -13.10
N GLU A 64 -3.50 6.56 -14.37
CA GLU A 64 -2.87 7.55 -15.26
C GLU A 64 -3.43 8.97 -15.03
#